data_AF-A0A9E1YVJ1-F1
#
_entry.id   AF-A0A9E1YVJ1-F1
#
_cell.length_a   1.000
_cell.length_b   1.000
_cell.length_c   1.000
_cell.angle_alpha   90.00
_cell.angle_beta   90.00
_cell.angle_gamma   90.00
#
_symmetry.space_group_name_H-M   'P 1'
#
loop_
_entity.id
_entity.type
_entity.pdbx_description
1 polymer ?
#
loop_
_entity_poly.entity_id
_entity_poly.type
_entity_poly.pdbx_seq_one_letter_code
_entity_poly.pdbx_strand_id
1 'polypeptide(L)'
;MTETPRNGSSMPHYVDKQPWDPQSVEQLSPEQEKFYLANQWTLMWWKFRRHKLAVWSGFLLLTTIVSIVIVEILAPYNLHSRNTDFIYAPPQMVHLFDDGEFVGPFVYGFDYNLDMTTLQRVYTPNPDKVQPIRFFCLGDSYEFWGLIPGSFHIICPAEDGTMFLLGTDRLGRDMLSRILYGSRISLTVGLIGIVISFLLGVVLGGLSGYYGGWIDSAVQRLIEIIRSFPELPLWMALSASLPVTWSPILVYFGITIILGLFDWTGLARAVRSKLLALREEDFA
;
A
#
# COMPACT_ATOMS: atom_id res chain seq x y z
N MET A 1 9.94 -30.24 -19.10
CA MET A 1 10.83 -31.29 -18.57
C MET A 1 11.10 -32.24 -19.71
N THR A 2 12.22 -32.05 -20.41
CA THR A 2 12.69 -32.90 -21.50
C THR A 2 13.97 -33.55 -20.99
N GLU A 3 14.00 -34.88 -20.99
CA GLU A 3 15.11 -35.70 -20.49
C GLU A 3 16.40 -35.38 -21.25
N THR A 4 17.46 -35.02 -20.53
CA THR A 4 18.81 -34.96 -21.10
C THR A 4 19.31 -36.38 -21.35
N PRO A 5 19.76 -36.74 -22.58
CA PRO A 5 20.20 -38.09 -22.89
C PRO A 5 21.46 -38.43 -22.09
N ARG A 6 21.40 -39.51 -21.31
CA ARG A 6 22.60 -40.15 -20.75
C ARG A 6 23.22 -41.02 -21.84
N ASN A 7 24.54 -40.94 -21.99
CA ASN A 7 25.39 -41.56 -23.02
C ASN A 7 25.39 -40.90 -24.40
N GLY A 8 26.48 -40.17 -24.70
CA GLY A 8 27.33 -40.26 -25.91
C GLY A 8 26.71 -40.26 -27.32
N SER A 9 25.40 -40.14 -27.44
CA SER A 9 24.69 -40.05 -28.70
C SER A 9 24.70 -38.59 -29.14
N SER A 10 25.21 -38.34 -30.34
CA SER A 10 25.18 -37.01 -30.95
C SER A 10 23.74 -36.51 -30.93
N MET A 11 23.50 -35.32 -30.37
CA MET A 11 22.18 -34.69 -30.47
C MET A 11 21.77 -34.65 -31.95
N PRO A 12 20.52 -34.99 -32.30
CA PRO A 12 20.09 -34.98 -33.69
C PRO A 12 20.32 -33.57 -34.26
N HIS A 13 21.32 -33.46 -35.13
CA HIS A 13 21.67 -32.21 -35.77
C HIS A 13 20.68 -31.98 -36.90
N TYR A 14 19.71 -31.10 -36.68
CA TYR A 14 18.85 -30.63 -37.76
C TYR A 14 19.65 -29.61 -38.59
N VAL A 15 19.80 -29.88 -39.87
CA VAL A 15 20.35 -28.93 -40.84
C VAL A 15 19.27 -28.75 -41.89
N ASP A 16 18.75 -27.53 -41.99
CA ASP A 16 17.80 -27.21 -43.05
C ASP A 16 18.49 -27.41 -44.40
N LYS A 17 17.88 -28.21 -45.27
CA LYS A 17 18.42 -28.55 -46.59
C LYS A 17 18.11 -27.48 -47.64
N GLN A 18 17.30 -26.48 -47.29
CA GLN A 18 16.99 -25.38 -48.20
C GLN A 18 18.23 -24.50 -48.44
N PRO A 19 18.45 -24.03 -49.68
CA PRO A 19 19.49 -23.04 -49.96
C PRO A 19 19.28 -21.81 -49.09
N TRP A 20 20.33 -21.35 -48.41
CA TRP A 20 20.29 -20.12 -47.62
C TRP A 20 19.90 -18.96 -48.53
N ASP A 21 18.75 -18.34 -48.26
CA ASP A 21 18.26 -17.19 -49.02
C ASP A 21 18.49 -15.91 -48.20
N PRO A 22 19.43 -15.03 -48.58
CA PRO A 22 19.67 -13.75 -47.90
C PRO A 22 18.47 -12.80 -47.95
N GLN A 23 17.50 -13.04 -48.83
CA GLN A 23 16.28 -12.26 -48.97
C GLN A 23 15.06 -12.92 -48.33
N SER A 24 15.24 -14.08 -47.68
CA SER A 24 14.20 -14.70 -46.87
C SER A 24 13.91 -13.83 -45.65
N VAL A 25 12.99 -12.88 -45.82
CA VAL A 25 12.41 -12.16 -44.70
C VAL A 25 11.56 -13.16 -43.95
N GLU A 26 11.94 -13.47 -42.71
CA GLU A 26 11.11 -14.27 -41.81
C GLU A 26 9.73 -13.60 -41.75
N GLN A 27 8.72 -14.21 -42.38
CA GLN A 27 7.38 -13.65 -42.43
C GLN A 27 6.81 -13.75 -41.03
N LEU A 28 6.95 -12.66 -40.27
CA LEU A 28 6.36 -12.52 -38.95
C LEU A 28 4.86 -12.75 -39.11
N SER A 29 4.31 -13.62 -38.27
CA SER A 29 2.86 -13.73 -38.16
C SER A 29 2.27 -12.35 -37.79
N PRO A 30 1.01 -12.06 -38.15
CA PRO A 30 0.36 -10.78 -37.80
C PRO A 30 0.41 -10.46 -36.30
N GLU A 31 0.52 -11.46 -35.43
CA GLU A 31 0.70 -11.29 -33.99
C GLU A 31 2.12 -10.89 -33.61
N GLN A 32 3.14 -11.48 -34.25
CA GLN A 32 4.54 -11.12 -34.04
C GLN A 32 4.84 -9.72 -34.58
N GLU A 33 4.32 -9.37 -35.75
CA GLU A 33 4.49 -8.03 -36.33
C GLU A 33 3.89 -6.94 -35.43
N LYS A 34 2.69 -7.18 -34.86
CA LYS A 34 2.09 -6.32 -33.84
C LYS A 34 2.94 -6.18 -32.58
N PHE A 35 3.64 -7.24 -32.17
CA PHE A 35 4.52 -7.20 -31.01
C PHE A 35 5.82 -6.43 -31.30
N TYR A 36 6.45 -6.65 -32.45
CA TYR A 36 7.68 -5.95 -32.84
C TYR A 36 7.45 -4.46 -33.09
N LEU A 37 6.29 -4.07 -33.62
CA LEU A 37 5.93 -2.67 -33.90
C LEU A 37 5.28 -1.95 -32.69
N ALA A 38 4.99 -2.65 -31.60
CA ALA A 38 4.32 -2.06 -30.44
C ALA A 38 5.27 -1.14 -29.64
N ASN A 39 4.73 -0.02 -29.16
CA ASN A 39 5.41 0.85 -28.21
C ASN A 39 5.73 0.09 -26.91
N GLN A 40 6.84 0.44 -26.24
CA GLN A 40 7.30 -0.16 -24.98
C GLN A 40 6.20 -0.20 -23.90
N TRP A 41 5.39 0.86 -23.81
CA TRP A 41 4.24 0.91 -22.90
C TRP A 41 3.17 -0.14 -23.22
N THR A 42 2.88 -0.33 -24.50
CA THR A 42 1.92 -1.33 -24.97
C THR A 42 2.42 -2.74 -24.68
N LEU A 43 3.72 -2.98 -24.90
CA LEU A 43 4.38 -4.25 -24.56
C LEU A 43 4.36 -4.53 -23.06
N MET A 44 4.67 -3.53 -22.23
CA MET A 44 4.57 -3.62 -20.77
C MET A 44 3.14 -3.92 -20.32
N TRP A 45 2.14 -3.24 -20.87
CA TRP A 45 0.74 -3.47 -20.52
C TRP A 45 0.27 -4.87 -20.88
N TRP A 46 0.63 -5.38 -22.06
CA TRP A 46 0.31 -6.75 -22.46
C TRP A 46 0.98 -7.78 -21.56
N LYS A 47 2.26 -7.58 -21.21
CA LYS A 47 2.97 -8.44 -20.24
C LYS A 47 2.32 -8.40 -18.86
N PHE A 48 1.97 -7.20 -18.37
CA PHE A 48 1.30 -7.00 -17.09
C PHE A 48 -0.05 -7.73 -17.04
N ARG A 49 -0.90 -7.55 -18.06
CA ARG A 49 -2.22 -8.19 -18.13
C ARG A 49 -2.17 -9.72 -18.21
N ARG A 50 -1.10 -10.30 -18.73
CA ARG A 50 -0.91 -11.76 -18.75
C ARG A 50 -0.63 -12.31 -17.34
N HIS A 51 -0.05 -11.51 -16.45
CA HIS A 51 0.32 -11.95 -15.11
C HIS A 51 -0.79 -11.65 -14.09
N LYS A 52 -1.65 -12.65 -13.82
CA LYS A 52 -2.83 -12.52 -12.94
C LYS A 52 -2.53 -11.89 -11.58
N LEU A 53 -1.43 -12.30 -10.92
CA LEU A 53 -1.03 -11.74 -9.63
C LEU A 53 -0.69 -10.25 -9.73
N ALA A 54 -0.03 -9.83 -10.82
CA ALA A 54 0.35 -8.42 -10.99
C ALA A 54 -0.90 -7.55 -11.17
N VAL A 55 -1.89 -8.04 -11.93
CA VAL A 55 -3.18 -7.36 -12.11
C VAL A 55 -3.92 -7.21 -10.78
N TRP A 56 -4.02 -8.28 -9.99
CA TRP A 56 -4.66 -8.23 -8.66
C TRP A 56 -3.94 -7.27 -7.71
N SER A 57 -2.61 -7.31 -7.66
CA SER A 57 -1.82 -6.37 -6.85
C SER A 57 -2.00 -4.93 -7.32
N GLY A 58 -2.04 -4.69 -8.64
CA GLY A 58 -2.28 -3.36 -9.20
C GLY A 58 -3.67 -2.82 -8.86
N PHE A 59 -4.70 -3.66 -8.91
CA PHE A 59 -6.06 -3.30 -8.50
C PHE A 59 -6.12 -2.94 -7.01
N LEU A 60 -5.50 -3.75 -6.14
CA LEU A 60 -5.43 -3.48 -4.70
C LEU A 60 -4.69 -2.15 -4.43
N LEU A 61 -3.54 -1.93 -5.07
CA LEU A 61 -2.77 -0.70 -4.94
C LEU A 61 -3.59 0.52 -5.36
N LEU A 62 -4.24 0.44 -6.53
CA LEU A 62 -5.09 1.52 -7.04
C LEU A 62 -6.23 1.82 -6.06
N THR A 63 -6.89 0.78 -5.54
CA THR A 63 -7.99 0.93 -4.58
C THR A 63 -7.51 1.63 -3.30
N THR A 64 -6.36 1.23 -2.79
CA THR A 64 -5.73 1.86 -1.61
C THR A 64 -5.35 3.32 -1.89
N ILE A 65 -4.82 3.64 -3.08
CA ILE A 65 -4.48 5.03 -3.44
C ILE A 65 -5.74 5.89 -3.58
N VAL A 66 -6.78 5.35 -4.21
CA VAL A 66 -8.06 6.05 -4.36
C VAL A 66 -8.70 6.29 -3.00
N SER A 67 -8.70 5.30 -2.11
CA SER A 67 -9.30 5.45 -0.77
C SER A 67 -8.67 6.56 0.04
N ILE A 68 -7.34 6.80 -0.09
CA ILE A 68 -6.64 7.92 0.53
C ILE A 68 -7.25 9.27 0.10
N VAL A 69 -7.63 9.43 -1.17
CA VAL A 69 -8.11 10.72 -1.70
C VAL A 69 -9.50 11.06 -1.20
N ILE A 70 -10.33 10.05 -0.96
CA ILE A 70 -11.76 10.21 -0.63
C ILE A 70 -12.11 9.69 0.78
N VAL A 71 -11.16 9.65 1.71
CA VAL A 71 -11.38 9.14 3.08
C VAL A 71 -12.58 9.81 3.75
N GLU A 72 -12.76 11.11 3.60
CA GLU A 72 -13.86 11.83 4.24
C GLU A 72 -15.24 11.32 3.79
N ILE A 73 -15.34 10.80 2.56
CA ILE A 73 -16.57 10.24 1.99
C ILE A 73 -16.74 8.76 2.39
N LEU A 74 -15.62 8.06 2.62
CA LEU A 74 -15.60 6.63 2.98
C LEU A 74 -15.79 6.40 4.49
N ALA A 75 -15.32 7.32 5.33
CA ALA A 75 -15.36 7.20 6.77
C ALA A 75 -16.76 7.57 7.31
N PRO A 76 -17.50 6.67 7.97
CA PRO A 76 -18.86 6.96 8.43
C PRO A 76 -18.97 8.12 9.44
N TYR A 77 -17.87 8.45 10.11
CA TYR A 77 -17.78 9.52 11.10
C TYR A 77 -16.58 10.43 10.82
N ASN A 78 -16.68 11.68 11.26
CA ASN A 78 -15.55 12.60 11.26
C ASN A 78 -14.45 12.11 12.23
N LEU A 79 -13.18 12.37 11.89
CA LEU A 79 -12.00 12.08 12.72
C LEU A 79 -12.11 12.54 14.20
N HIS A 80 -12.83 13.64 14.43
CA HIS A 80 -12.99 14.26 15.75
C HIS A 80 -14.32 13.93 16.44
N SER A 81 -15.27 13.30 15.75
CA SER A 81 -16.56 12.89 16.31
C SER A 81 -16.38 11.89 17.44
N ARG A 82 -17.11 12.08 18.54
CA ARG A 82 -17.02 11.27 19.76
C ARG A 82 -18.41 10.90 20.25
N ASN A 83 -18.62 9.62 20.49
CA ASN A 83 -19.80 9.08 21.13
C ASN A 83 -19.45 8.64 22.55
N THR A 84 -19.51 9.56 23.51
CA THR A 84 -19.04 9.35 24.91
C THR A 84 -19.84 8.30 25.68
N ASP A 85 -21.04 7.98 25.22
CA ASP A 85 -21.87 6.94 25.82
C ASP A 85 -21.38 5.53 25.44
N PHE A 86 -20.62 5.44 24.35
CA PHE A 86 -20.11 4.19 23.78
C PHE A 86 -18.58 4.15 23.81
N ILE A 87 -17.96 4.30 24.99
CA ILE A 87 -16.51 4.11 25.15
C ILE A 87 -16.16 2.61 25.18
N TYR A 88 -15.13 2.20 24.44
CA TYR A 88 -14.75 0.77 24.32
C TYR A 88 -15.91 -0.16 23.92
N ALA A 89 -16.89 0.36 23.18
CA ALA A 89 -17.94 -0.47 22.63
C ALA A 89 -17.35 -1.49 21.64
N PRO A 90 -17.80 -2.76 21.68
CA PRO A 90 -17.32 -3.80 20.78
C PRO A 90 -17.83 -3.56 19.35
N PRO A 91 -17.27 -4.28 18.36
CA PRO A 91 -17.77 -4.26 16.98
C PRO A 91 -19.27 -4.59 16.88
N GLN A 92 -20.02 -3.75 16.16
CA GLN A 92 -21.40 -4.03 15.77
C GLN A 92 -21.40 -4.85 14.48
N MET A 93 -22.06 -6.01 14.52
CA MET A 93 -22.24 -6.86 13.34
C MET A 93 -23.36 -6.32 12.46
N VAL A 94 -23.19 -6.46 11.15
CA VAL A 94 -24.22 -6.11 10.18
C VAL A 94 -25.15 -7.30 10.00
N HIS A 95 -26.45 -7.05 10.17
CA HIS A 95 -27.53 -8.00 9.96
C HIS A 95 -28.36 -7.57 8.74
N LEU A 96 -29.09 -8.53 8.15
CA LEU A 96 -29.97 -8.30 7.00
C LEU A 96 -31.44 -8.63 7.30
N PHE A 97 -31.66 -9.51 8.29
CA PHE A 97 -32.96 -10.02 8.68
C PHE A 97 -33.14 -9.81 10.18
N ASP A 98 -34.33 -9.38 10.56
CA ASP A 98 -34.79 -9.25 11.94
C ASP A 98 -36.04 -10.12 12.10
N ASP A 99 -36.03 -11.07 13.03
CA ASP A 99 -37.11 -12.05 13.27
C ASP A 99 -37.70 -12.72 12.00
N GLY A 100 -36.88 -12.91 10.97
CA GLY A 100 -37.26 -13.56 9.71
C GLY A 100 -37.79 -12.61 8.63
N GLU A 101 -37.97 -11.32 8.92
CA GLU A 101 -38.32 -10.29 7.95
C GLU A 101 -37.06 -9.60 7.42
N PHE A 102 -37.06 -9.27 6.12
CA PHE A 102 -35.96 -8.55 5.49
C PHE A 102 -36.11 -7.04 5.72
N VAL A 103 -35.23 -6.46 6.53
CA VAL A 103 -35.21 -5.02 6.85
C VAL A 103 -34.16 -4.27 6.01
N GLY A 104 -33.19 -5.00 5.43
CA GLY A 104 -32.00 -4.44 4.77
C GLY A 104 -30.78 -4.44 5.70
N PRO A 105 -29.62 -3.90 5.29
CA PRO A 105 -28.44 -3.84 6.15
C PRO A 105 -28.68 -2.97 7.37
N PHE A 106 -28.52 -3.53 8.57
CA PHE A 106 -28.69 -2.82 9.83
C PHE A 106 -27.70 -3.30 10.90
N VAL A 107 -27.59 -2.55 11.99
CA VAL A 107 -26.90 -2.97 13.22
C VAL A 107 -27.87 -2.89 14.39
N TYR A 108 -27.69 -3.75 15.40
CA TYR A 108 -28.43 -3.59 16.66
C TYR A 108 -27.78 -2.52 17.53
N GLY A 109 -28.57 -1.60 18.07
CA GLY A 109 -28.13 -0.67 19.09
C GLY A 109 -27.65 -1.41 20.34
N PHE A 110 -26.75 -0.80 21.10
CA PHE A 110 -26.32 -1.36 22.37
C PHE A 110 -27.11 -0.78 23.54
N ASP A 111 -27.42 -1.64 24.50
CA ASP A 111 -27.59 -1.25 25.89
C ASP A 111 -26.28 -1.51 26.64
N TYR A 112 -25.99 -0.71 27.66
CA TYR A 112 -24.84 -0.94 28.52
C TYR A 112 -25.28 -1.09 29.97
N ASN A 113 -24.65 -2.03 30.66
CA ASN A 113 -24.72 -2.15 32.11
C ASN A 113 -23.32 -1.99 32.69
N LEU A 114 -23.21 -1.29 33.81
CA LEU A 114 -21.94 -1.18 34.53
C LEU A 114 -21.79 -2.41 35.42
N ASP A 115 -20.80 -3.24 35.14
CA ASP A 115 -20.41 -4.30 36.07
C ASP A 115 -19.78 -3.63 37.30
N MET A 116 -20.46 -3.70 38.45
CA MET A 116 -20.02 -3.03 39.68
C MET A 116 -18.77 -3.67 40.31
N THR A 117 -18.35 -4.84 39.85
CA THR A 117 -17.12 -5.52 40.32
C THR A 117 -15.89 -5.02 39.57
N THR A 118 -16.00 -4.91 38.25
CA THR A 118 -14.89 -4.51 37.37
C THR A 118 -14.92 -3.03 36.99
N LEU A 119 -16.04 -2.34 37.26
CA LEU A 119 -16.38 -0.99 36.80
C LEU A 119 -16.28 -0.83 35.27
N GLN A 120 -16.44 -1.94 34.53
CA GLN A 120 -16.45 -1.96 33.07
C GLN A 120 -17.88 -1.88 32.53
N ARG A 121 -18.06 -1.16 31.41
CA ARG A 121 -19.32 -1.15 30.67
C ARG A 121 -19.43 -2.44 29.88
N VAL A 122 -20.42 -3.26 30.20
CA VAL A 122 -20.77 -4.46 29.44
C VAL A 122 -21.85 -4.07 28.44
N TYR A 123 -21.52 -4.16 27.16
CA TYR A 123 -22.43 -3.85 26.05
C TYR A 123 -23.18 -5.10 25.61
N THR A 124 -24.50 -5.01 25.53
CA THR A 124 -25.36 -6.07 25.02
C THR A 124 -26.17 -5.55 23.84
N PRO A 125 -26.13 -6.22 22.66
CA PRO A 125 -27.00 -5.87 21.55
C PRO A 125 -28.46 -5.94 21.99
N ASN A 126 -29.23 -4.90 21.70
CA ASN A 126 -30.66 -4.84 21.96
C ASN A 126 -31.44 -5.08 20.65
N PRO A 127 -32.13 -6.23 20.50
CA PRO A 127 -32.95 -6.52 19.33
C PRO A 127 -34.05 -5.49 19.05
N ASP A 128 -34.58 -4.83 20.08
CA ASP A 128 -35.63 -3.80 19.94
C ASP A 128 -35.10 -2.51 19.29
N LYS A 129 -33.77 -2.34 19.20
CA LYS A 129 -33.11 -1.16 18.64
C LYS A 129 -32.47 -1.49 17.30
N VAL A 130 -33.31 -1.73 16.29
CA VAL A 130 -32.86 -1.92 14.91
C VAL A 130 -32.41 -0.58 14.32
N GLN A 131 -31.12 -0.44 14.00
CA GLN A 131 -30.52 0.77 13.44
C GLN A 131 -30.12 0.53 11.97
N PRO A 132 -30.97 0.93 10.99
CA PRO A 132 -30.69 0.69 9.58
C PRO A 132 -29.46 1.48 9.11
N ILE A 133 -28.59 0.81 8.36
CA ILE A 133 -27.43 1.42 7.73
C ILE A 133 -27.91 2.25 6.54
N ARG A 134 -27.59 3.54 6.55
CA ARG A 134 -27.92 4.44 5.44
C ARG A 134 -26.78 4.47 4.44
N PHE A 135 -27.13 4.53 3.16
CA PHE A 135 -26.16 4.64 2.06
C PHE A 135 -26.33 5.99 1.35
N PHE A 136 -25.23 6.55 0.84
CA PHE A 136 -25.20 7.80 0.08
C PHE A 136 -25.93 8.95 0.78
N CYS A 137 -25.55 9.20 2.03
CA CYS A 137 -26.30 10.01 2.98
C CYS A 137 -25.50 11.25 3.40
N LEU A 138 -26.23 12.25 3.91
CA LEU A 138 -25.63 13.37 4.60
C LEU A 138 -25.54 13.03 6.10
N GLY A 139 -24.34 13.05 6.64
CA GLY A 139 -24.03 12.69 8.02
C GLY A 139 -23.11 13.73 8.65
N ASP A 140 -22.10 13.25 9.38
CA ASP A 140 -21.12 14.12 10.04
C ASP A 140 -20.46 15.10 9.07
N SER A 141 -20.40 16.38 9.45
CA SER A 141 -19.68 17.38 8.66
C SER A 141 -18.17 17.15 8.70
N TYR A 142 -17.50 17.37 7.59
CA TYR A 142 -16.05 17.31 7.45
C TYR A 142 -15.54 18.43 6.53
N GLU A 143 -14.24 18.65 6.55
CA GLU A 143 -13.55 19.50 5.57
C GLU A 143 -12.75 18.59 4.63
N PHE A 144 -13.20 18.48 3.39
CA PHE A 144 -12.52 17.70 2.36
C PHE A 144 -11.14 18.31 2.13
N TRP A 145 -10.09 17.56 2.45
CA TRP A 145 -8.70 18.04 2.41
C TRP A 145 -8.46 19.33 3.23
N GLY A 146 -9.30 19.62 4.22
CA GLY A 146 -9.21 20.86 5.02
C GLY A 146 -9.57 22.13 4.25
N LEU A 147 -10.22 22.02 3.08
CA LEU A 147 -10.49 23.16 2.20
C LEU A 147 -11.97 23.33 1.86
N ILE A 148 -12.69 22.23 1.64
CA ILE A 148 -14.08 22.27 1.14
C ILE A 148 -14.99 21.63 2.20
N PRO A 149 -15.93 22.38 2.80
CA PRO A 149 -16.88 21.80 3.74
C PRO A 149 -17.82 20.82 3.00
N GLY A 150 -18.08 19.68 3.61
CA GLY A 150 -18.97 18.65 3.10
C GLY A 150 -19.56 17.80 4.22
N SER A 151 -20.56 16.99 3.90
CA SER A 151 -21.19 16.06 4.84
C SER A 151 -21.64 14.76 4.18
N PHE A 152 -21.24 14.53 2.93
CA PHE A 152 -21.66 13.38 2.16
C PHE A 152 -20.80 12.16 2.47
N HIS A 153 -21.44 11.05 2.81
CA HIS A 153 -20.79 9.77 3.10
C HIS A 153 -21.44 8.65 2.30
N ILE A 154 -20.64 7.64 1.90
CA ILE A 154 -21.18 6.45 1.23
C ILE A 154 -21.98 5.59 2.20
N ILE A 155 -21.58 5.55 3.48
CA ILE A 155 -22.23 4.78 4.54
C ILE A 155 -22.35 5.67 5.78
N CYS A 156 -23.56 5.79 6.35
CA CYS A 156 -23.81 6.53 7.59
C CYS A 156 -24.60 5.68 8.58
N PRO A 157 -24.45 5.92 9.89
CA PRO A 157 -25.36 5.35 10.89
C PRO A 157 -26.81 5.78 10.65
N ALA A 158 -27.74 5.06 11.26
CA ALA A 158 -29.14 5.48 11.36
C ALA A 158 -29.25 6.90 11.96
N GLU A 159 -30.33 7.61 11.65
CA GLU A 159 -30.61 8.91 12.27
C GLU A 159 -30.75 8.71 13.78
N ASP A 160 -30.01 9.51 14.56
CA ASP A 160 -29.87 9.38 16.03
C ASP A 160 -29.40 7.98 16.51
N GLY A 161 -28.76 7.21 15.63
CA GLY A 161 -28.22 5.88 15.91
C GLY A 161 -26.70 5.79 15.82
N THR A 162 -26.17 4.59 16.01
CA THR A 162 -24.73 4.32 15.96
C THR A 162 -24.39 3.18 14.99
N MET A 163 -23.15 3.19 14.50
CA MET A 163 -22.63 2.13 13.64
C MET A 163 -21.13 1.98 13.83
N PHE A 164 -20.74 1.18 14.81
CA PHE A 164 -19.35 0.91 15.15
C PHE A 164 -18.91 -0.44 14.60
N LEU A 165 -18.73 -0.53 13.28
CA LEU A 165 -18.40 -1.81 12.60
C LEU A 165 -17.11 -2.46 13.13
N LEU A 166 -16.15 -1.66 13.61
CA LEU A 166 -14.92 -2.13 14.25
C LEU A 166 -14.82 -1.73 15.73
N GLY A 167 -15.94 -1.32 16.33
CA GLY A 167 -16.00 -0.84 17.71
C GLY A 167 -15.46 0.58 17.88
N THR A 168 -15.25 0.97 19.14
CA THR A 168 -14.79 2.31 19.51
C THR A 168 -13.57 2.27 20.43
N ASP A 169 -12.83 3.38 20.48
CA ASP A 169 -11.73 3.53 21.45
C ASP A 169 -12.19 4.05 22.81
N ARG A 170 -11.19 4.28 23.68
CA ARG A 170 -11.35 4.85 25.03
C ARG A 170 -12.09 6.19 25.10
N LEU A 171 -12.19 6.93 23.99
CA LEU A 171 -12.87 8.21 23.91
C LEU A 171 -14.22 8.11 23.16
N GLY A 172 -14.66 6.91 22.80
CA GLY A 172 -15.89 6.68 22.05
C GLY A 172 -15.81 7.10 20.58
N ARG A 173 -14.61 7.14 20.01
CA ARG A 173 -14.43 7.40 18.57
C ARG A 173 -14.54 6.11 17.79
N ASP A 174 -15.19 6.15 16.63
CA ASP A 174 -15.32 4.98 15.74
C ASP A 174 -13.96 4.52 15.20
N MET A 175 -13.62 3.24 15.38
CA MET A 175 -12.35 2.67 14.96
C MET A 175 -12.21 2.54 13.45
N LEU A 176 -13.29 2.27 12.73
CA LEU A 176 -13.23 2.16 11.27
C LEU A 176 -12.80 3.50 10.65
N SER A 177 -13.48 4.58 11.01
CA SER A 177 -13.17 5.94 10.56
C SER A 177 -11.72 6.32 10.92
N ARG A 178 -11.29 6.02 12.15
CA ARG A 178 -9.91 6.31 12.57
C ARG A 178 -8.85 5.52 11.81
N ILE A 179 -9.12 4.27 11.46
CA ILE A 179 -8.23 3.46 10.61
C ILE A 179 -8.17 4.04 9.20
N LEU A 180 -9.29 4.47 8.62
CA LEU A 180 -9.32 5.08 7.29
C LEU A 180 -8.50 6.39 7.25
N TYR A 181 -8.74 7.32 8.18
CA TYR A 181 -7.95 8.55 8.30
C TYR A 181 -6.47 8.27 8.63
N GLY A 182 -6.20 7.29 9.50
CA GLY A 182 -4.84 6.86 9.80
C GLY A 182 -4.11 6.29 8.59
N SER A 183 -4.80 5.51 7.75
CA SER A 183 -4.25 4.91 6.55
C SER A 183 -3.79 5.97 5.55
N ARG A 184 -4.56 7.06 5.36
CA ARG A 184 -4.14 8.23 4.56
C ARG A 184 -2.80 8.75 5.06
N ILE A 185 -2.70 9.07 6.35
CA ILE A 185 -1.48 9.66 6.93
C ILE A 185 -0.29 8.70 6.75
N SER A 186 -0.46 7.43 7.10
CA SER A 186 0.60 6.40 6.99
C SER A 186 1.10 6.23 5.57
N LEU A 187 0.20 6.13 4.59
CA LEU A 187 0.55 5.92 3.20
C LEU A 187 1.18 7.17 2.57
N THR A 188 0.66 8.37 2.86
CA THR A 188 1.22 9.62 2.32
C THR A 188 2.62 9.89 2.85
N VAL A 189 2.84 9.70 4.16
CA VAL A 189 4.13 9.95 4.78
C VAL A 189 5.13 8.86 4.37
N GLY A 190 4.73 7.59 4.38
CA GLY A 190 5.57 6.47 3.95
C GLY A 190 6.05 6.61 2.50
N LEU A 191 5.20 7.12 1.61
CA LEU A 191 5.56 7.40 0.22
C LEU A 191 6.72 8.40 0.11
N ILE A 192 6.75 9.42 0.97
CA ILE A 192 7.83 10.42 0.99
C ILE A 192 9.18 9.78 1.35
N GLY A 193 9.21 8.92 2.37
CA GLY A 193 10.43 8.19 2.74
C GLY A 193 10.95 7.30 1.61
N ILE A 194 10.05 6.59 0.94
CA ILE A 194 10.39 5.74 -0.22
C ILE A 194 10.92 6.59 -1.37
N VAL A 195 10.30 7.73 -1.68
CA VAL A 195 10.75 8.62 -2.77
C VAL A 195 12.16 9.14 -2.49
N ILE A 196 12.44 9.58 -1.26
CA ILE A 196 13.78 10.05 -0.86
C ILE A 196 14.80 8.91 -1.03
N SER A 197 14.49 7.73 -0.45
CA SER A 197 15.36 6.55 -0.54
C SER A 197 15.60 6.13 -1.99
N PHE A 198 14.56 6.17 -2.81
CA PHE A 198 14.61 5.83 -4.23
C PHE A 198 15.51 6.79 -5.01
N LEU A 199 15.31 8.11 -4.85
CA LEU A 199 16.12 9.13 -5.51
C LEU A 199 17.59 9.00 -5.14
N LEU A 200 17.91 8.86 -3.84
CA LEU A 200 19.28 8.67 -3.39
C LEU A 200 19.88 7.36 -3.92
N GLY A 201 19.12 6.27 -3.88
CA GLY A 201 19.55 4.96 -4.34
C GLY A 201 19.87 4.95 -5.84
N VAL A 202 18.99 5.51 -6.66
CA VAL A 202 19.17 5.60 -8.11
C VAL A 202 20.31 6.55 -8.46
N VAL A 203 20.41 7.71 -7.84
CA VAL A 203 21.46 8.69 -8.14
C VAL A 203 22.83 8.17 -7.69
N LEU A 204 23.00 7.76 -6.43
CA LEU A 204 24.30 7.34 -5.91
C LEU A 204 24.73 5.97 -6.46
N GLY A 205 23.79 5.02 -6.56
CA GLY A 205 24.04 3.74 -7.22
C GLY A 205 24.33 3.89 -8.72
N GLY A 206 23.63 4.83 -9.36
CA GLY A 206 23.84 5.24 -10.74
C GLY A 206 25.25 5.76 -11.00
N LEU A 207 25.66 6.76 -10.22
CA LEU A 207 27.00 7.36 -10.29
C LEU A 207 28.11 6.31 -10.04
N SER A 208 27.93 5.47 -9.02
CA SER A 208 28.86 4.39 -8.67
C SER A 208 29.00 3.35 -9.79
N GLY A 209 27.88 2.91 -10.39
CA GLY A 209 27.90 1.94 -11.49
C GLY A 209 28.41 2.51 -12.82
N TYR A 210 28.07 3.77 -13.13
CA TYR A 210 28.43 4.42 -14.39
C TYR A 210 29.92 4.80 -14.45
N TYR A 211 30.44 5.51 -13.44
CA TYR A 211 31.82 5.99 -13.47
C TYR A 211 32.84 4.96 -12.98
N GLY A 212 32.45 4.05 -12.08
CA GLY A 212 33.37 3.08 -11.48
C GLY A 212 34.52 3.72 -10.68
N GLY A 213 35.59 2.95 -10.47
CA GLY A 213 36.85 3.45 -9.89
C GLY A 213 36.72 4.08 -8.51
N TRP A 214 37.20 5.33 -8.37
CA TRP A 214 37.22 6.02 -7.09
C TRP A 214 35.83 6.47 -6.62
N ILE A 215 34.92 6.82 -7.55
CA ILE A 215 33.54 7.20 -7.24
C ILE A 215 32.81 6.00 -6.66
N ASP A 216 32.95 4.85 -7.30
CA ASP A 216 32.39 3.60 -6.82
C ASP A 216 32.93 3.25 -5.42
N SER A 217 34.25 3.30 -5.23
CA SER A 217 34.88 3.05 -3.94
C SER A 217 34.34 4.00 -2.87
N ALA A 218 34.25 5.31 -3.14
CA ALA A 218 33.72 6.29 -2.18
C ALA A 218 32.27 6.00 -1.78
N VAL A 219 31.39 5.71 -2.75
CA VAL A 219 29.98 5.37 -2.48
C VAL A 219 29.88 4.06 -1.69
N GLN A 220 30.63 3.02 -2.05
CA GLN A 220 30.61 1.77 -1.30
C GLN A 220 31.12 1.93 0.14
N ARG A 221 32.17 2.74 0.36
CA ARG A 221 32.67 3.04 1.71
C ARG A 221 31.66 3.78 2.55
N LEU A 222 30.97 4.76 1.97
CA LEU A 222 29.87 5.44 2.65
C LEU A 222 28.76 4.45 3.05
N ILE A 223 28.38 3.54 2.15
CA ILE A 223 27.38 2.50 2.43
C ILE A 223 27.87 1.55 3.53
N GLU A 224 29.12 1.10 3.50
CA GLU A 224 29.72 0.25 4.54
C GLU A 224 29.68 0.93 5.91
N ILE A 225 30.02 2.23 5.99
CA ILE A 225 29.96 3.02 7.22
C ILE A 225 28.51 3.06 7.74
N ILE A 226 27.55 3.40 6.89
CA ILE A 226 26.13 3.47 7.27
C ILE A 226 25.63 2.11 7.77
N ARG A 227 25.95 1.03 7.05
CA ARG A 227 25.50 -0.33 7.39
C ARG A 227 26.31 -0.99 8.50
N SER A 228 27.37 -0.36 8.98
CA SER A 228 28.12 -0.86 10.15
C SER A 228 27.33 -0.66 11.46
N PHE A 229 26.39 0.27 11.48
CA PHE A 229 25.49 0.48 12.61
C PHE A 229 24.32 -0.52 12.57
N PRO A 230 23.99 -1.18 13.70
CA PRO A 230 22.79 -1.99 13.78
C PRO A 230 21.53 -1.13 13.56
N GLU A 231 20.65 -1.57 12.65
CA GLU A 231 19.48 -0.79 12.18
C GLU A 231 18.56 -0.37 13.33
N LEU A 232 18.18 -1.32 14.21
CA LEU A 232 17.27 -1.06 15.32
C LEU A 232 17.82 -0.02 16.32
N PRO A 233 19.06 -0.14 16.86
CA PRO A 233 19.70 0.91 17.65
C PRO A 233 19.79 2.27 16.96
N LEU A 234 20.11 2.30 15.66
CA LEU A 234 20.18 3.55 14.90
C LEU A 234 18.81 4.24 14.85
N TRP A 235 17.75 3.49 14.56
CA TRP A 235 16.38 4.01 14.55
C TRP A 235 15.94 4.50 15.93
N MET A 236 16.28 3.79 17.01
CA MET A 236 15.99 4.21 18.37
C MET A 236 16.70 5.53 18.72
N ALA A 237 17.98 5.64 18.40
CA ALA A 237 18.76 6.85 18.66
C ALA A 237 18.22 8.06 17.87
N LEU A 238 17.91 7.86 16.59
CA LEU A 238 17.39 8.92 15.73
C LEU A 238 15.95 9.32 16.14
N SER A 239 15.10 8.36 16.49
CA SER A 239 13.76 8.66 17.04
C SER A 239 13.85 9.44 18.35
N ALA A 240 14.82 9.15 19.21
CA ALA A 240 15.03 9.86 20.47
C ALA A 240 15.59 11.29 20.27
N SER A 241 16.21 11.56 19.11
CA SER A 241 16.71 12.90 18.78
C SER A 241 15.60 13.88 18.38
N LEU A 242 14.40 13.38 18.06
CA LEU A 242 13.27 14.22 17.69
C LEU A 242 12.66 14.90 18.94
N PRO A 243 12.31 16.20 18.86
CA PRO A 243 11.74 16.90 20.01
C PRO A 243 10.42 16.29 20.47
N VAL A 244 10.31 16.01 21.76
CA VAL A 244 9.07 15.48 22.38
C VAL A 244 7.89 16.45 22.32
N THR A 245 8.16 17.73 22.03
CA THR A 245 7.14 18.78 21.88
C THR A 245 6.46 18.79 20.51
N TRP A 246 6.98 18.02 19.54
CA TRP A 246 6.38 17.94 18.22
C TRP A 246 5.04 17.19 18.24
N SER A 247 4.14 17.58 17.34
CA SER A 247 2.90 16.84 17.15
C SER A 247 3.20 15.40 16.69
N PRO A 248 2.34 14.41 16.99
CA PRO A 248 2.55 13.03 16.55
C PRO A 248 2.76 12.89 15.03
N ILE A 249 2.10 13.75 14.25
CA ILE A 249 2.24 13.82 12.79
C ILE A 249 3.65 14.26 12.39
N LEU A 250 4.19 15.31 13.04
CA LEU A 250 5.54 15.81 12.77
C LEU A 250 6.62 14.82 13.21
N VAL A 251 6.44 14.15 14.35
CA VAL A 251 7.36 13.09 14.79
C VAL A 251 7.39 11.96 13.77
N TYR A 252 6.22 11.47 13.34
CA TYR A 252 6.12 10.41 12.34
C TYR A 252 6.73 10.81 10.98
N PHE A 253 6.48 12.03 10.55
CA PHE A 253 7.09 12.61 9.35
C PHE A 253 8.62 12.70 9.46
N GLY A 254 9.12 13.17 10.61
CA GLY A 254 10.56 13.25 10.90
C GLY A 254 11.24 11.88 10.87
N ILE A 255 10.66 10.88 11.55
CA ILE A 255 11.17 9.50 11.52
C ILE A 255 11.20 8.99 10.08
N THR A 256 10.14 9.24 9.30
CA THR A 256 10.06 8.73 7.93
C THR A 256 11.11 9.35 6.99
N ILE A 257 11.39 10.64 7.12
CA ILE A 257 12.50 11.28 6.40
C ILE A 257 13.82 10.64 6.79
N ILE A 258 14.05 10.50 8.09
CA ILE A 258 15.26 9.88 8.61
C ILE A 258 15.44 8.49 8.00
N LEU A 259 14.44 7.61 8.13
CA LEU A 259 14.51 6.25 7.57
C LEU A 259 14.77 6.27 6.06
N GLY A 260 14.08 7.13 5.31
CA GLY A 260 14.31 7.31 3.87
C GLY A 260 15.75 7.70 3.52
N LEU A 261 16.43 8.47 4.37
CA LEU A 261 17.84 8.88 4.21
C LEU A 261 18.85 7.76 4.54
N PHE A 262 18.44 6.67 5.18
CA PHE A 262 19.31 5.54 5.52
C PHE A 262 19.03 4.28 4.70
N ASP A 263 17.78 4.09 4.24
CA ASP A 263 17.34 2.88 3.52
C ASP A 263 17.87 2.77 2.08
N TRP A 264 18.32 3.88 1.48
CA TRP A 264 18.75 3.94 0.07
C TRP A 264 19.95 3.03 -0.24
N THR A 265 20.74 2.67 0.77
CA THR A 265 21.99 1.90 0.63
C THR A 265 21.81 0.57 -0.08
N GLY A 266 20.72 -0.16 0.21
CA GLY A 266 20.40 -1.43 -0.44
C GLY A 266 20.05 -1.25 -1.91
N LEU A 267 19.19 -0.26 -2.20
CA LEU A 267 18.79 0.06 -3.57
C LEU A 267 19.99 0.54 -4.40
N ALA A 268 20.87 1.39 -3.86
CA ALA A 268 22.07 1.84 -4.55
C ALA A 268 22.96 0.69 -5.01
N ARG A 269 23.17 -0.32 -4.16
CA ARG A 269 23.92 -1.53 -4.56
C ARG A 269 23.23 -2.31 -5.68
N ALA A 270 21.91 -2.41 -5.64
CA ALA A 270 21.15 -3.08 -6.70
C ALA A 270 21.26 -2.34 -8.04
N VAL A 271 21.06 -1.01 -8.03
CA VAL A 271 21.19 -0.15 -9.22
C VAL A 271 22.61 -0.22 -9.80
N ARG A 272 23.63 -0.08 -8.94
CA ARG A 272 25.05 -0.25 -9.33
C ARG A 272 25.27 -1.59 -10.03
N SER A 273 24.80 -2.68 -9.42
CA SER A 273 24.99 -4.03 -9.96
C SER A 273 24.35 -4.19 -11.34
N LYS A 274 23.19 -3.57 -11.55
CA LYS A 274 22.52 -3.55 -12.86
C LYS A 274 23.26 -2.73 -13.89
N LEU A 275 23.79 -1.56 -13.53
CA LEU A 275 24.60 -0.75 -14.47
C LEU A 275 25.91 -1.42 -14.84
N LEU A 276 26.58 -2.07 -13.90
CA LEU A 276 27.79 -2.84 -14.20
C LEU A 276 27.48 -4.01 -15.15
N ALA A 277 26.39 -4.73 -14.90
CA ALA A 277 25.94 -5.80 -15.79
C ALA A 277 25.65 -5.28 -17.20
N LEU A 278 24.89 -4.18 -17.32
CA LEU A 278 24.60 -3.55 -18.61
C LEU A 278 25.85 -3.05 -19.33
N ARG A 279 26.86 -2.56 -18.60
CA ARG A 279 28.13 -2.11 -19.19
C ARG A 279 28.94 -3.27 -19.79
N GLU A 280 28.78 -4.46 -19.22
CA GLU A 280 29.47 -5.69 -19.65
C GLU A 280 28.64 -6.54 -20.62
N GLU A 281 27.39 -6.13 -20.92
CA GLU A 281 26.58 -6.77 -21.94
C GLU A 281 27.09 -6.41 -23.35
N ASP A 282 27.25 -7.43 -24.20
CA ASP A 282 27.56 -7.24 -25.62
C ASP A 282 26.34 -6.67 -26.33
N PHE A 283 26.38 -5.39 -26.69
CA PHE A 283 25.40 -4.79 -27.59
C PHE A 283 25.85 -5.02 -29.04
N ALA A 284 25.10 -5.88 -29.74
CA ALA A 284 25.29 -6.19 -31.15
C ALA A 284 24.91 -5.03 -32.08
#